data_AF-A0A838RVE1-F1
#
_entry.id   AF-A0A838RVE1-F1
#
_cell.length_a   1.000
_cell.length_b   1.000
_cell.length_c   1.000
_cell.angle_alpha   90.00
_cell.angle_beta   90.00
_cell.angle_gamma   90.00
#
_symmetry.space_group_name_H-M   'P 1'
#
loop_
_entity.id
_entity.type
_entity.pdbx_description
1 polymer ?
#
loop_
_entity_poly.entity_id
_entity_poly.type
_entity_poly.pdbx_seq_one_letter_code
_entity_poly.pdbx_strand_id
1 'polypeptide(L)'
;MAALLVLNSSASLVASLIWRTFERRVSRGSAARSAQTVLLLRTVPVALGIGGVLFLFGPAYLRHEPRVGHETVGLKLAVVAALSALGIVMALVRGFAAWRATSRLTADWLRTAEPIQIPRLGIPAYQVEHRFPLMAVVGALRPRLFIAKQIFRSLTAEELSAALEHEIGHIMAHDNL
;
A
#
# COMPACT_ATOMS: atom_id res chain seq x y z
N MET A 1 -28.49 17.73 -12.74
CA MET A 1 -27.17 18.01 -13.34
C MET A 1 -26.38 19.04 -12.54
N ALA A 2 -26.90 20.27 -12.32
CA ALA A 2 -26.21 21.31 -11.55
C ALA A 2 -25.86 20.93 -10.10
N ALA A 3 -26.78 20.28 -9.36
CA ALA A 3 -26.53 19.86 -7.98
C ALA A 3 -25.39 18.82 -7.85
N LEU A 4 -25.25 17.91 -8.83
CA LEU A 4 -24.18 16.91 -8.85
C LEU A 4 -22.82 17.54 -9.17
N LEU A 5 -22.78 18.55 -10.05
CA LEU A 5 -21.57 19.31 -10.36
C LEU A 5 -21.11 20.15 -9.17
N VAL A 6 -22.05 20.79 -8.47
CA VAL A 6 -21.75 21.51 -7.22
C VAL A 6 -21.21 20.55 -6.18
N LEU A 7 -21.85 19.40 -5.96
CA LEU A 7 -21.39 18.39 -5.00
C LEU A 7 -19.98 17.87 -5.33
N ASN A 8 -19.70 17.54 -6.59
CA ASN A 8 -18.37 17.08 -7.02
C ASN A 8 -17.30 18.18 -6.91
N SER A 9 -17.66 19.42 -7.23
CA SER A 9 -16.75 20.56 -7.13
C SER A 9 -16.44 20.89 -5.66
N SER A 10 -17.45 20.84 -4.79
CA SER A 10 -17.29 20.97 -3.34
C SER A 10 -16.42 19.85 -2.76
N ALA A 11 -16.68 18.60 -3.15
CA ALA A 11 -15.87 17.46 -2.73
C ALA A 11 -14.42 17.58 -3.21
N SER A 12 -14.20 18.01 -4.46
CA SER A 12 -12.86 18.25 -5.01
C SER A 12 -12.14 19.40 -4.33
N LEU A 13 -12.87 20.48 -4.00
CA LEU A 13 -12.33 21.63 -3.28
C LEU A 13 -11.91 21.23 -1.85
N VAL A 14 -12.77 20.50 -1.14
CA VAL A 14 -12.49 19.95 0.19
C VAL A 14 -11.30 18.98 0.13
N ALA A 15 -11.25 18.08 -0.85
CA ALA A 15 -10.11 17.19 -1.06
C ALA A 15 -8.80 17.98 -1.32
N SER A 16 -8.86 19.04 -2.11
CA SER A 16 -7.69 19.90 -2.39
C SER A 16 -7.22 20.69 -1.15
N LEU A 17 -8.18 21.15 -0.32
CA LEU A 17 -7.89 21.85 0.92
C LEU A 17 -7.29 20.91 1.97
N ILE A 18 -7.85 19.71 2.11
CA ILE A 18 -7.28 18.65 2.94
C ILE A 18 -5.87 18.32 2.45
N TRP A 19 -5.67 18.13 1.14
CA TRP A 19 -4.35 17.84 0.57
C TRP A 19 -3.34 18.97 0.83
N ARG A 20 -3.66 20.25 0.55
CA ARG A 20 -2.75 21.39 0.82
C ARG A 20 -2.40 21.54 2.30
N THR A 21 -3.30 21.17 3.20
CA THR A 21 -3.08 21.26 4.64
C THR A 21 -2.22 20.10 5.14
N PHE A 22 -2.44 18.90 4.60
CA PHE A 22 -1.65 17.71 4.91
C PHE A 22 -0.27 17.74 4.25
N GLU A 23 -0.13 18.22 3.02
CA GLU A 23 1.13 18.36 2.29
C GLU A 23 2.16 19.14 3.11
N ARG A 24 1.75 20.24 3.76
CA ARG A 24 2.60 21.04 4.66
C ARG A 24 3.02 20.33 5.94
N ARG A 25 2.23 19.36 6.41
CA ARG A 25 2.56 18.54 7.60
C ARG A 25 3.40 17.32 7.24
N VAL A 26 3.09 16.70 6.10
CA VAL A 26 3.81 15.56 5.50
C VAL A 26 5.25 15.99 5.19
N SER A 27 5.46 17.11 4.52
CA SER A 27 6.81 17.62 4.17
C SER A 27 7.70 18.04 5.35
N ARG A 28 7.18 18.07 6.60
CA ARG A 28 7.95 18.41 7.81
C ARG A 28 8.35 17.21 8.66
N GLY A 29 7.94 15.98 8.30
CA GLY A 29 8.24 14.76 9.04
C GLY A 29 9.28 13.86 8.36
N SER A 30 9.67 12.77 9.04
CA SER A 30 10.46 11.67 8.46
C SER A 30 9.79 11.18 7.16
N ALA A 31 10.59 10.85 6.14
CA ALA A 31 10.13 10.35 4.84
C ALA A 31 9.22 9.11 4.98
N ALA A 32 9.46 8.28 6.00
CA ALA A 32 8.63 7.11 6.33
C ALA A 32 7.19 7.49 6.76
N ARG A 33 7.05 8.41 7.72
CA ARG A 33 5.74 8.91 8.17
C ARG A 33 4.96 9.61 7.06
N SER A 34 5.68 10.26 6.15
CA SER A 34 5.11 10.89 4.97
C SER A 34 4.48 9.86 4.03
N ALA A 35 5.22 8.80 3.72
CA ALA A 35 4.73 7.70 2.89
C ALA A 35 3.52 6.99 3.52
N GLN A 36 3.57 6.70 4.83
CA GLN A 36 2.45 6.11 5.56
C GLN A 36 1.22 7.02 5.57
N THR A 37 1.39 8.33 5.79
CA THR A 37 0.28 9.28 5.79
C THR A 37 -0.38 9.36 4.42
N VAL A 38 0.41 9.38 3.33
CA VAL A 38 -0.11 9.37 1.95
C VAL A 38 -0.81 8.05 1.64
N LEU A 39 -0.29 6.92 2.12
CA LEU A 39 -0.92 5.62 1.98
C LEU A 39 -2.27 5.57 2.71
N LEU A 40 -2.30 5.94 4.00
CA LEU A 40 -3.51 6.02 4.82
C LEU A 40 -4.55 6.96 4.22
N LEU A 41 -4.14 8.16 3.80
CA LEU A 41 -5.04 9.14 3.20
C LEU A 41 -5.67 8.62 1.89
N ARG A 42 -4.98 7.72 1.20
CA ARG A 42 -5.46 7.09 -0.03
C ARG A 42 -6.29 5.83 0.22
N THR A 43 -5.98 5.03 1.24
CA THR A 43 -6.64 3.75 1.51
C THR A 43 -7.85 3.86 2.44
N VAL A 44 -7.82 4.76 3.41
CA VAL A 44 -8.92 4.95 4.38
C VAL A 44 -10.26 5.31 3.71
N PRO A 45 -10.33 6.25 2.75
CA PRO A 45 -11.60 6.57 2.10
C PRO A 45 -12.18 5.39 1.33
N VAL A 46 -11.31 4.59 0.68
CA VAL A 46 -11.71 3.39 -0.04
C VAL A 46 -12.21 2.32 0.93
N ALA A 47 -11.48 2.08 2.01
CA ALA A 47 -11.86 1.11 3.05
C ALA A 47 -13.18 1.49 3.73
N LEU A 48 -13.38 2.77 4.05
CA LEU A 48 -14.65 3.29 4.60
C LEU A 48 -15.79 3.14 3.60
N GLY A 49 -15.55 3.42 2.31
CA GLY A 49 -16.55 3.23 1.25
C GLY A 49 -16.97 1.76 1.12
N ILE A 50 -16.01 0.85 1.05
CA ILE A 50 -16.26 -0.61 1.02
C ILE A 50 -17.02 -1.04 2.27
N GLY A 51 -16.57 -0.60 3.45
CA GLY A 51 -17.22 -0.92 4.73
C GLY A 51 -18.66 -0.42 4.79
N GLY A 52 -18.91 0.82 4.38
CA GLY A 52 -20.26 1.38 4.30
C GLY A 52 -21.16 0.57 3.37
N VAL A 53 -20.68 0.19 2.20
CA VAL A 53 -21.46 -0.63 1.26
C VAL A 53 -21.74 -2.02 1.83
N LEU A 54 -20.75 -2.70 2.38
CA LEU A 54 -20.90 -4.09 2.86
C LEU A 54 -21.68 -4.20 4.17
N PHE A 55 -21.53 -3.25 5.09
CA PHE A 55 -22.08 -3.36 6.45
C PHE A 55 -23.31 -2.47 6.69
N LEU A 56 -23.48 -1.39 5.92
CA LEU A 56 -24.62 -0.48 6.07
C LEU A 56 -25.63 -0.66 4.94
N PHE A 57 -25.20 -0.41 3.70
CA PHE A 57 -26.11 -0.36 2.55
C PHE A 57 -26.57 -1.74 2.09
N GLY A 58 -25.66 -2.72 1.99
CA GLY A 58 -25.99 -4.09 1.57
C GLY A 58 -27.04 -4.76 2.47
N PRO A 59 -26.86 -4.76 3.81
CA PRO A 59 -27.84 -5.32 4.72
C PRO A 59 -29.15 -4.54 4.75
N ALA A 60 -29.09 -3.20 4.66
CA ALA A 60 -30.28 -2.37 4.61
C ALA A 60 -31.11 -2.65 3.36
N TYR A 61 -30.46 -2.75 2.19
CA TYR A 61 -31.07 -3.10 0.91
C TYR A 61 -31.73 -4.48 0.97
N LEU A 62 -30.98 -5.51 1.40
CA LEU A 62 -31.51 -6.89 1.51
C LEU A 62 -32.70 -7.01 2.46
N ARG A 63 -32.79 -6.16 3.49
CA ARG A 63 -33.84 -6.20 4.50
C ARG A 63 -35.06 -5.36 4.15
N HIS A 64 -34.88 -4.24 3.46
CA HIS A 64 -35.95 -3.25 3.24
C HIS A 64 -36.45 -3.17 1.80
N GLU A 65 -35.77 -3.77 0.81
CA GLU A 65 -36.25 -3.77 -0.57
C GLU A 65 -37.40 -4.79 -0.74
N PRO A 66 -38.65 -4.37 -0.98
CA PRO A 66 -39.70 -5.30 -1.36
C PRO A 66 -39.38 -5.88 -2.74
N ARG A 67 -39.31 -7.21 -2.84
CA ARG A 67 -38.97 -7.97 -4.07
C ARG A 67 -40.01 -7.85 -5.20
N VAL A 68 -40.98 -6.95 -5.05
CA VAL A 68 -42.18 -6.84 -5.89
C VAL A 68 -42.19 -5.45 -6.52
N GLY A 69 -41.46 -5.32 -7.62
CA GLY A 69 -41.45 -4.11 -8.43
C GLY A 69 -40.78 -4.41 -9.76
N HIS A 70 -41.55 -4.35 -10.86
CA HIS A 70 -41.04 -4.43 -12.23
C HIS A 70 -40.28 -3.15 -12.61
N GLU A 71 -39.34 -2.70 -11.77
CA GLU A 71 -38.45 -1.60 -12.11
C GLU A 71 -37.36 -2.11 -13.05
N THR A 72 -37.46 -1.70 -14.30
CA THR A 72 -36.46 -2.03 -15.31
C THR A 72 -35.20 -1.20 -15.05
N VAL A 73 -34.06 -1.88 -14.92
CA VAL A 73 -32.76 -1.21 -14.81
C VAL A 73 -32.54 -0.39 -16.07
N GLY A 74 -32.69 0.93 -15.96
CA GLY A 74 -32.54 1.83 -17.09
C GLY A 74 -31.12 1.76 -17.67
N LEU A 75 -30.99 1.89 -18.99
CA LEU A 75 -29.71 1.84 -19.72
C LEU A 75 -28.64 2.76 -19.09
N LYS A 76 -29.05 3.93 -18.58
CA LYS A 76 -28.16 4.91 -17.92
C LYS A 76 -27.50 4.32 -16.67
N LEU A 77 -28.25 3.59 -15.85
CA LEU A 77 -27.72 2.90 -14.66
C LEU A 77 -26.78 1.77 -15.07
N ALA A 78 -27.12 1.01 -16.11
CA ALA A 78 -26.27 -0.06 -16.62
C ALA A 78 -24.92 0.47 -17.13
N VAL A 79 -24.90 1.60 -17.85
CA VAL A 79 -23.66 2.22 -18.33
C VAL A 79 -22.78 2.70 -17.17
N VAL A 80 -23.36 3.38 -16.18
CA VAL A 80 -22.61 3.84 -15.00
C VAL A 80 -22.04 2.65 -14.22
N ALA A 81 -22.84 1.61 -14.00
CA ALA A 81 -22.40 0.39 -13.34
C ALA A 81 -21.25 -0.30 -14.09
N ALA A 82 -21.33 -0.38 -15.42
CA ALA A 82 -20.28 -0.96 -16.25
C ALA A 82 -18.96 -0.16 -16.17
N LEU A 83 -19.03 1.17 -16.21
CA LEU A 83 -17.85 2.04 -16.06
C LEU A 83 -17.22 1.90 -14.68
N SER A 84 -18.03 1.85 -13.62
CA SER A 84 -17.54 1.60 -12.25
C SER A 84 -16.89 0.22 -12.12
N ALA A 85 -17.52 -0.82 -12.66
CA ALA A 85 -16.97 -2.18 -12.68
C ALA A 85 -15.63 -2.23 -13.42
N LEU A 86 -15.53 -1.59 -14.59
CA LEU A 86 -14.28 -1.50 -15.34
C LEU A 86 -13.17 -0.81 -14.53
N GLY A 87 -13.49 0.29 -13.84
CA GLY A 87 -12.55 0.97 -12.94
C GLY A 87 -12.02 0.07 -11.83
N ILE A 88 -12.91 -0.70 -11.20
CA ILE A 88 -12.54 -1.67 -10.16
C ILE A 88 -11.64 -2.77 -10.74
N VAL A 89 -12.00 -3.34 -11.89
CA VAL A 89 -11.19 -4.37 -12.56
C VAL A 89 -9.80 -3.84 -12.90
N MET A 90 -9.69 -2.63 -13.46
CA MET A 90 -8.40 -2.01 -13.75
C MET A 90 -7.57 -1.79 -12.48
N ALA A 91 -8.18 -1.34 -11.39
CA ALA A 91 -7.49 -1.17 -10.11
C ALA A 91 -6.97 -2.50 -9.56
N LEU A 92 -7.79 -3.56 -9.62
CA LEU A 92 -7.40 -4.91 -9.21
C LEU A 92 -6.28 -5.47 -10.07
N VAL A 93 -6.36 -5.33 -11.39
CA VAL A 93 -5.32 -5.78 -12.32
C VAL A 93 -3.99 -5.07 -12.04
N ARG A 94 -4.01 -3.76 -11.82
CA ARG A 94 -2.80 -2.99 -11.47
C ARG A 94 -2.22 -3.41 -10.12
N GLY A 95 -3.08 -3.60 -9.10
CA GLY A 95 -2.66 -4.08 -7.79
C GLY A 95 -2.02 -5.47 -7.88
N PHE A 96 -2.65 -6.39 -8.61
CA PHE A 96 -2.14 -7.72 -8.83
C PHE A 96 -0.85 -7.73 -9.63
N ALA A 97 -0.73 -6.90 -10.68
CA ALA A 97 0.50 -6.78 -11.46
C ALA A 97 1.66 -6.26 -10.62
N ALA A 98 1.43 -5.23 -9.79
CA ALA A 98 2.43 -4.71 -8.86
C ALA A 98 2.84 -5.78 -7.83
N TRP A 99 1.86 -6.46 -7.21
CA TRP A 99 2.13 -7.55 -6.29
C TRP A 99 2.94 -8.68 -6.92
N ARG A 100 2.60 -9.06 -8.17
CA ARG A 100 3.31 -10.10 -8.92
C ARG A 100 4.73 -9.67 -9.28
N ALA A 101 4.94 -8.41 -9.65
CA ALA A 101 6.27 -7.87 -9.94
C ALA A 101 7.17 -7.92 -8.69
N THR A 102 6.67 -7.44 -7.54
CA THR A 102 7.39 -7.53 -6.26
C THR A 102 7.66 -8.97 -5.85
N SER A 103 6.67 -9.84 -6.01
CA SER A 103 6.81 -11.28 -5.68
C SER A 103 7.85 -11.96 -6.57
N ARG A 104 7.88 -11.63 -7.86
CA ARG A 104 8.91 -12.14 -8.80
C ARG A 104 10.30 -11.64 -8.43
N LEU A 105 10.46 -10.34 -8.19
CA LEU A 105 11.74 -9.76 -7.76
C LEU A 105 12.26 -10.44 -6.49
N THR A 106 11.38 -10.63 -5.51
CA THR A 106 11.71 -11.29 -4.25
C THR A 106 12.11 -12.75 -4.48
N ALA A 107 11.36 -13.47 -5.33
CA ALA A 107 11.67 -14.84 -5.69
C ALA A 107 13.02 -14.96 -6.41
N ASP A 108 13.31 -14.06 -7.36
CA ASP A 108 14.58 -14.03 -8.08
C ASP A 108 15.75 -13.75 -7.13
N TRP A 109 15.60 -12.80 -6.21
CA TRP A 109 16.60 -12.54 -5.17
C TRP A 109 16.81 -13.73 -4.25
N LEU A 110 15.74 -14.43 -3.87
CA LEU A 110 15.82 -15.65 -3.06
C LEU A 110 16.53 -16.81 -3.75
N ARG A 111 16.47 -16.91 -5.09
CA ARG A 111 17.14 -18.01 -5.83
C ARG A 111 18.65 -17.94 -5.73
N THR A 112 19.21 -16.74 -5.63
CA THR A 112 20.65 -16.50 -5.47
C THR A 112 21.04 -16.11 -4.05
N ALA A 113 20.08 -16.14 -3.12
CA ALA A 113 20.30 -15.73 -1.75
C ALA A 113 20.85 -16.87 -0.90
N GLU A 114 21.79 -16.52 -0.03
CA GLU A 114 22.25 -17.39 1.06
C GLU A 114 21.61 -16.92 2.38
N PRO A 115 20.97 -17.80 3.16
CA PRO A 115 20.40 -17.42 4.45
C PRO A 115 21.53 -17.03 5.42
N ILE A 116 21.33 -15.93 6.14
CA ILE A 116 22.26 -15.45 7.16
C ILE A 116 21.54 -15.26 8.48
N GLN A 117 22.25 -15.54 9.57
CA GLN A 117 21.73 -15.28 10.92
C GLN A 117 22.29 -13.96 11.42
N ILE A 118 21.39 -13.03 11.72
CA ILE A 118 21.73 -11.76 12.32
C ILE A 118 21.21 -11.77 13.76
N PRO A 119 22.09 -11.67 14.77
CA PRO A 119 21.67 -11.61 16.17
C PRO A 119 20.65 -10.50 16.38
N ARG A 120 19.62 -10.75 17.20
CA ARG A 120 18.54 -9.80 17.54
C ARG A 120 17.56 -9.43 16.41
N LEU A 121 17.76 -9.92 15.18
CA LEU A 121 16.80 -9.72 14.11
C LEU A 121 15.68 -10.78 14.18
N GLY A 122 14.43 -10.33 14.38
CA GLY A 122 13.25 -11.20 14.44
C GLY A 122 12.68 -11.63 13.09
N ILE A 123 13.33 -11.26 11.97
CA ILE A 123 12.90 -11.56 10.60
C ILE A 123 13.99 -12.32 9.84
N PRO A 124 13.63 -13.14 8.83
CA PRO A 124 14.62 -13.83 8.02
C PRO A 124 15.52 -12.85 7.27
N ALA A 125 16.84 -13.06 7.34
CA ALA A 125 17.83 -12.30 6.60
C ALA A 125 18.53 -13.17 5.55
N TYR A 126 18.82 -12.53 4.42
CA TYR A 126 19.37 -13.17 3.23
C TYR A 126 20.52 -12.31 2.69
N GLN A 127 21.60 -12.98 2.32
CA GLN A 127 22.71 -12.37 1.62
C GLN A 127 22.53 -12.59 0.12
N VAL A 128 22.58 -11.51 -0.66
CA VAL A 128 22.36 -11.56 -2.13
C VAL A 128 23.54 -10.97 -2.88
N GLU A 129 23.79 -11.49 -4.07
CA GLU A 129 24.72 -10.86 -5.00
C GLU A 129 23.97 -9.78 -5.79
N HIS A 130 24.39 -8.53 -5.59
CA HIS A 130 23.76 -7.37 -6.23
C HIS A 130 24.83 -6.37 -6.64
N ARG A 131 24.60 -5.63 -7.74
CA ARG A 131 25.57 -4.67 -8.30
C ARG A 131 25.75 -3.40 -7.44
N PHE A 132 24.81 -3.15 -6.54
CA PHE A 132 24.77 -1.98 -5.66
C PHE A 132 24.81 -2.44 -4.20
N PRO A 133 25.49 -1.69 -3.31
CA PRO A 133 25.52 -1.98 -1.87
C PRO A 133 24.16 -1.59 -1.28
N LEU A 134 23.24 -2.54 -1.24
CA LEU A 134 21.91 -2.33 -0.66
C LEU A 134 21.70 -3.18 0.59
N MET A 135 20.96 -2.59 1.52
CA MET A 135 20.29 -3.25 2.62
C MET A 135 18.82 -2.90 2.47
N ALA A 136 17.97 -3.88 2.23
CA ALA A 136 16.55 -3.64 1.92
C ALA A 136 15.64 -4.63 2.63
N VAL A 137 14.57 -4.11 3.22
CA VAL A 137 13.47 -4.90 3.77
C VAL A 137 12.40 -5.04 2.71
N VAL A 138 12.03 -6.27 2.37
CA VAL A 138 11.02 -6.54 1.34
C VAL A 138 9.90 -7.39 1.92
N GLY A 139 8.67 -6.95 1.67
CA GLY A 139 7.44 -7.67 2.01
C GLY A 139 6.65 -7.01 3.15
N ALA A 140 5.34 -6.81 2.94
CA ALA A 140 4.45 -6.18 3.92
C ALA A 140 3.96 -7.16 5.00
N LEU A 141 3.55 -8.38 4.61
CA LEU A 141 3.02 -9.38 5.58
C LEU A 141 4.10 -10.31 6.16
N ARG A 142 5.18 -10.52 5.41
CA ARG A 142 6.31 -11.37 5.80
C ARG A 142 7.60 -10.64 5.42
N PRO A 143 7.99 -9.61 6.18
CA PRO A 143 9.22 -8.87 5.92
C PRO A 143 10.43 -9.80 5.91
N ARG A 144 11.33 -9.55 4.96
CA ARG A 144 12.62 -10.24 4.81
C ARG A 144 13.69 -9.21 4.54
N LEU A 145 14.82 -9.35 5.22
CA LEU A 145 15.98 -8.47 5.02
C LEU A 145 16.90 -9.05 3.96
N PHE A 146 17.28 -8.24 2.98
CA PHE A 146 18.26 -8.57 1.96
C PHE A 146 19.48 -7.67 2.09
N ILE A 147 20.68 -8.27 2.17
CA ILE A 147 21.95 -7.56 2.29
C ILE A 147 22.86 -7.96 1.15
N ALA A 148 23.38 -6.98 0.41
CA ALA A 148 24.32 -7.23 -0.67
C ALA A 148 25.65 -7.78 -0.14
N LYS A 149 26.20 -8.82 -0.78
CA LYS A 149 27.51 -9.44 -0.42
C LYS A 149 28.64 -8.41 -0.27
N GLN A 150 28.63 -7.37 -1.10
CA GLN A 150 29.65 -6.32 -1.07
C GLN A 150 29.67 -5.51 0.23
N ILE A 151 28.53 -5.38 0.94
CA ILE A 151 28.46 -4.64 2.21
C ILE A 151 29.37 -5.30 3.26
N PHE A 152 29.37 -6.64 3.30
CA PHE A 152 30.24 -7.41 4.20
C PHE A 152 31.72 -7.30 3.85
N ARG A 153 32.06 -6.87 2.62
CA ARG A 153 33.44 -6.66 2.18
C ARG A 153 33.89 -5.21 2.34
N SER A 154 32.96 -4.26 2.28
CA SER A 154 33.26 -2.83 2.28
C SER A 154 33.24 -2.19 3.67
N LEU A 155 32.52 -2.78 4.62
CA LEU A 155 32.40 -2.26 5.99
C LEU A 155 33.24 -3.09 6.96
N THR A 156 33.77 -2.44 8.00
CA THR A 156 34.33 -3.16 9.15
C THR A 156 33.23 -3.87 9.95
N ALA A 157 33.63 -4.77 10.85
CA ALA A 157 32.67 -5.47 11.71
C ALA A 157 31.88 -4.49 12.60
N GLU A 158 32.53 -3.44 13.10
CA GLU A 158 31.88 -2.41 13.92
C GLU A 158 30.89 -1.58 13.09
N GLU A 159 31.29 -1.14 11.90
CA GLU A 159 30.43 -0.36 11.00
C GLU A 159 29.21 -1.17 10.53
N LEU A 160 29.41 -2.45 10.21
CA LEU A 160 28.33 -3.35 9.85
C LEU A 160 27.36 -3.55 11.03
N SER A 161 27.87 -3.73 12.24
CA SER A 161 27.04 -3.88 13.43
C SER A 161 26.22 -2.61 13.70
N ALA A 162 26.84 -1.43 13.58
CA ALA A 162 26.15 -0.15 13.76
C ALA A 162 25.07 0.07 12.68
N ALA A 163 25.37 -0.25 11.42
CA ALA A 163 24.40 -0.16 10.32
C ALA A 163 23.22 -1.13 10.51
N LEU A 164 23.49 -2.35 10.97
CA LEU A 164 22.46 -3.34 11.27
C LEU A 164 21.60 -2.91 12.47
N GLU A 165 22.18 -2.39 13.55
CA GLU A 165 21.41 -1.88 14.68
C GLU A 165 20.53 -0.70 14.27
N HIS A 166 21.02 0.19 13.40
CA HIS A 166 20.22 1.27 12.83
C HIS A 166 19.03 0.74 12.02
N GLU A 167 19.25 -0.24 11.14
CA GLU A 167 18.18 -0.82 10.30
C GLU A 167 17.18 -1.66 11.11
N ILE A 168 17.65 -2.42 12.10
CA ILE A 168 16.80 -3.13 13.06
C ILE A 168 15.89 -2.14 13.79
N GLY A 169 16.41 -0.96 14.16
CA GLY A 169 15.62 0.12 14.75
C GLY A 169 14.45 0.53 13.86
N HIS A 170 14.68 0.72 12.55
CA HIS A 170 13.61 1.06 11.58
C HIS A 170 12.59 -0.07 11.41
N ILE A 171 13.04 -1.33 11.40
CA ILE A 171 12.17 -2.50 11.28
C ILE A 171 11.28 -2.64 12.51
N MET A 172 11.85 -2.52 13.73
CA MET A 172 11.09 -2.59 14.98
C MET A 172 10.10 -1.43 15.11
N ALA A 173 10.49 -0.25 14.63
CA ALA A 173 9.60 0.92 14.56
C ALA A 173 8.52 0.82 13.48
N HIS A 174 8.52 -0.23 12.64
CA HIS A 174 7.62 -0.41 11.50
C HIS A 174 7.64 0.78 10.52
N ASP A 175 8.75 1.51 10.42
CA ASP A 175 8.87 2.68 9.53
C ASP A 175 8.93 2.26 8.05
N ASN A 176 9.19 0.97 7.77
CA ASN A 176 9.38 0.40 6.43
C ASN A 176 8.43 -0.77 6.09
N LEU A 177 7.33 -0.92 6.83
CA LEU A 177 6.28 -1.93 6.61
C LEU A 177 4.99 -1.31 6.05
#